data_AF-A0A4Q4YQZ7-F1
#
_entry.id   AF-A0A4Q4YQZ7-F1
#
_cell.length_a   1.000
_cell.length_b   1.000
_cell.length_c   1.000
_cell.angle_alpha   90.00
_cell.angle_beta   90.00
_cell.angle_gamma   90.00
#
_symmetry.space_group_name_H-M   'P 1'
#
loop_
_entity.id
_entity.type
_entity.pdbx_description
1 polymer ?
#
loop_
_entity_poly.entity_id
_entity_poly.type
_entity_poly.pdbx_seq_one_letter_code
_entity_poly.pdbx_strand_id
1 'polypeptide(L)'
;MLDKLRTALGRLWRPGAPRAGSDQAATPQLESLHEEMHRHPDTQGSHHPDPASVEEPVGNGDPSSGQASPPAPRQTYAINARGMAVVAALFHDPGGERRAPLLLWGDFKAMMASLGFELRNGDGSRRTFVPRAEAWARGWRRTTHFHEPRGGVPVRTARAGGRQLAEAYGWSFDSFVRR
;
A
#
# COMPACT_ATOMS: atom_id res chain seq x y z
N MET A 1 -49.27 26.97 15.78
CA MET A 1 -49.36 27.73 17.04
C MET A 1 -48.62 26.91 18.08
N LEU A 2 -47.43 27.39 18.49
CA LEU A 2 -46.59 26.98 19.62
C LEU A 2 -46.53 25.49 20.02
N ASP A 3 -45.42 24.83 19.65
CA ASP A 3 -44.82 23.81 20.52
C ASP A 3 -43.54 24.40 21.13
N LYS A 4 -43.73 24.97 22.32
CA LYS A 4 -42.66 25.37 23.24
C LYS A 4 -42.40 24.15 24.12
N LEU A 5 -41.14 23.75 24.27
CA LEU A 5 -40.44 23.77 25.57
C LEU A 5 -39.01 23.24 25.43
N ARG A 6 -38.08 24.20 25.53
CA ARG A 6 -36.68 24.00 25.90
C ARG A 6 -36.61 23.90 27.42
N THR A 7 -35.95 22.87 27.95
CA THR A 7 -35.41 22.78 29.32
C THR A 7 -34.25 21.78 29.25
N ALA A 8 -32.96 22.17 29.27
CA ALA A 8 -32.13 22.56 30.43
C ALA A 8 -32.02 21.42 31.46
N LEU A 9 -30.93 21.07 32.12
CA LEU A 9 -29.52 21.50 32.19
C LEU A 9 -28.84 20.44 33.09
N GLY A 10 -27.53 20.29 33.00
CA GLY A 10 -26.72 19.92 34.17
C GLY A 10 -26.30 18.45 34.31
N ARG A 11 -25.07 18.16 33.86
CA ARG A 11 -24.14 17.39 34.71
C ARG A 11 -22.72 17.96 34.56
N LEU A 12 -22.44 18.81 35.54
CA LEU A 12 -21.19 19.34 36.05
C LEU A 12 -19.96 18.44 35.79
N TRP A 13 -19.06 18.88 34.90
CA TRP A 13 -17.66 18.41 34.87
C TRP A 13 -16.80 19.47 35.56
N ARG A 14 -16.11 19.08 36.64
CA ARG A 14 -15.14 19.92 37.34
C ARG A 14 -13.73 19.67 36.77
N PRO A 15 -12.96 20.72 36.44
CA PRO A 15 -11.54 20.59 36.13
C PRO A 15 -10.73 20.54 37.44
N GLY A 16 -9.79 19.61 37.54
CA GLY A 16 -8.80 19.55 38.61
C GLY A 16 -7.40 19.72 38.05
N ALA A 17 -6.72 20.79 38.46
CA ALA A 17 -5.29 21.05 38.37
C ALA A 17 -4.91 21.90 39.60
N PRO A 18 -3.63 22.20 39.91
CA PRO A 18 -2.39 21.41 39.90
C PRO A 18 -1.64 21.51 41.26
N ARG A 19 -0.61 20.67 41.51
CA ARG A 19 0.51 20.93 42.45
C ARG A 19 1.75 20.24 41.86
N ALA A 20 2.77 20.90 41.32
CA ALA A 20 3.71 21.88 41.88
C ALA A 20 4.54 21.32 43.04
N GLY A 21 5.81 21.02 42.73
CA GLY A 21 6.87 20.56 43.62
C GLY A 21 8.16 20.42 42.80
N SER A 22 8.85 21.55 42.62
CA SER A 22 10.14 21.71 41.93
C SER A 22 11.30 21.53 42.92
N ASP A 23 12.41 20.98 42.45
CA ASP A 23 13.80 21.48 42.59
C ASP A 23 14.72 20.50 41.81
N GLN A 24 15.28 20.93 40.67
CA GLN A 24 16.66 21.43 40.48
C GLN A 24 17.74 20.41 40.90
N ALA A 25 18.78 20.09 40.14
CA ALA A 25 19.37 20.62 38.91
C ALA A 25 20.36 19.57 38.34
N ALA A 26 20.95 19.90 37.18
CA ALA A 26 22.19 19.36 36.58
C ALA A 26 22.01 18.52 35.30
N THR A 27 21.79 19.23 34.19
CA THR A 27 22.47 18.93 32.93
C THR A 27 23.94 19.38 33.00
N PRO A 28 24.87 18.56 32.53
CA PRO A 28 25.91 19.05 31.65
C PRO A 28 25.79 18.43 30.25
N GLN A 29 26.14 19.25 29.27
CA GLN A 29 26.18 18.97 27.83
C GLN A 29 26.91 17.68 27.46
N LEU A 30 26.43 17.03 26.40
CA LEU A 30 27.28 16.25 25.50
C LEU A 30 26.85 16.51 24.04
N GLU A 31 26.86 17.78 23.64
CA GLU A 31 27.15 18.11 22.23
C GLU A 31 28.66 18.04 22.05
N SER A 32 29.12 17.02 21.35
CA SER A 32 30.29 17.06 20.45
C SER A 32 30.68 15.62 20.14
N LEU A 33 30.35 15.17 18.93
CA LEU A 33 31.20 14.37 18.03
C LEU A 33 30.36 13.92 16.83
N HIS A 34 29.83 14.90 16.11
CA HIS A 34 29.55 14.75 14.67
C HIS A 34 30.70 15.47 13.97
N GLU A 35 31.79 14.75 13.70
CA GLU A 35 32.76 15.06 12.63
C GLU A 35 33.77 13.89 12.56
N GLU A 36 33.45 12.83 11.81
CA GLU A 36 34.51 12.07 11.14
C GLU A 36 33.98 11.56 9.79
N MET A 37 33.84 12.54 8.90
CA MET A 37 33.88 12.34 7.46
C MET A 37 35.33 12.10 7.06
N HIS A 38 35.78 10.83 7.01
CA HIS A 38 36.98 10.48 6.23
C HIS A 38 36.87 9.11 5.53
N ARG A 39 36.59 9.21 4.23
CA ARG A 39 37.13 8.40 3.13
C ARG A 39 36.77 6.92 3.06
N HIS A 40 35.89 6.64 2.11
CA HIS A 40 35.88 5.42 1.31
C HIS A 40 37.30 5.12 0.78
N PRO A 41 37.82 3.89 0.94
CA PRO A 41 38.83 3.37 0.04
C PRO A 41 38.16 2.57 -1.08
N ASP A 42 38.16 3.15 -2.28
CA ASP A 42 38.03 2.43 -3.55
C ASP A 42 39.09 1.33 -3.61
N THR A 43 38.67 0.07 -3.74
CA THR A 43 39.57 -1.01 -4.15
C THR A 43 39.34 -1.29 -5.62
N GLN A 44 40.11 -0.58 -6.43
CA GLN A 44 40.29 -0.75 -7.86
C GLN A 44 40.99 -2.09 -8.13
N GLY A 45 40.22 -3.13 -8.44
CA GLY A 45 40.73 -4.39 -8.97
C GLY A 45 40.99 -4.27 -10.48
N SER A 46 42.13 -3.69 -10.85
CA SER A 46 42.67 -3.78 -12.21
C SER A 46 43.31 -5.16 -12.41
N HIS A 47 42.72 -6.00 -13.26
CA HIS A 47 43.47 -7.03 -14.00
C HIS A 47 43.11 -6.90 -15.49
N HIS A 48 44.09 -6.40 -16.24
CA HIS A 48 44.18 -6.47 -17.69
C HIS A 48 44.61 -7.91 -18.11
N PRO A 49 44.32 -8.36 -19.34
CA PRO A 49 44.24 -9.76 -19.72
C PRO A 49 45.58 -10.33 -20.20
N ASP A 50 45.71 -11.65 -20.14
CA ASP A 50 46.76 -12.40 -20.83
C ASP A 50 46.33 -12.71 -22.28
N PRO A 51 47.18 -12.45 -23.29
CA PRO A 51 46.89 -12.76 -24.69
C PRO A 51 47.39 -14.15 -25.08
N ALA A 52 46.71 -14.73 -26.08
CA ALA A 52 47.10 -15.89 -26.87
C ALA A 52 46.84 -17.28 -26.28
N SER A 53 45.66 -17.81 -26.61
CA SER A 53 45.61 -18.95 -27.53
C SER A 53 44.27 -18.98 -28.26
N VAL A 54 44.40 -18.94 -29.57
CA VAL A 54 43.37 -19.11 -30.60
C VAL A 54 42.75 -20.49 -30.45
N GLU A 55 41.43 -20.61 -30.58
CA GLU A 55 40.75 -21.62 -31.43
C GLU A 55 39.23 -21.45 -31.33
N GLU A 56 38.63 -20.89 -32.38
CA GLU A 56 37.24 -21.12 -32.75
C GLU A 56 37.06 -22.61 -33.11
N PRO A 57 35.92 -23.22 -32.76
CA PRO A 57 35.18 -23.81 -33.86
C PRO A 57 33.68 -23.49 -33.80
N VAL A 58 33.21 -22.95 -34.93
CA VAL A 58 31.88 -23.10 -35.54
C VAL A 58 30.97 -24.12 -34.84
N GLY A 59 30.11 -23.62 -33.96
CA GLY A 59 28.90 -24.32 -33.53
C GLY A 59 27.70 -23.70 -34.25
N ASN A 60 27.32 -24.25 -35.39
CA ASN A 60 26.05 -23.96 -36.05
C ASN A 60 24.90 -24.38 -35.14
N GLY A 61 24.49 -23.49 -34.23
CA GLY A 61 23.24 -23.55 -33.51
C GLY A 61 22.26 -22.60 -34.19
N ASP A 62 21.40 -23.16 -35.03
CA ASP A 62 20.14 -22.59 -35.52
C ASP A 62 19.59 -21.53 -34.55
N PRO A 63 19.29 -20.27 -34.96
CA PRO A 63 18.45 -19.40 -34.17
C PRO A 63 17.04 -19.96 -34.26
N SER A 64 16.82 -21.09 -33.59
CA SER A 64 15.55 -21.75 -33.49
C SER A 64 14.67 -20.74 -32.81
N SER A 65 13.84 -20.12 -33.66
CA SER A 65 13.02 -18.98 -33.33
C SER A 65 12.33 -19.30 -32.03
N GLY A 66 12.71 -18.57 -30.98
CA GLY A 66 12.06 -18.61 -29.69
C GLY A 66 10.64 -18.13 -29.90
N GLN A 67 9.79 -19.01 -30.39
CA GLN A 67 8.37 -18.82 -30.48
C GLN A 67 7.88 -18.90 -29.04
N ALA A 68 8.03 -17.79 -28.32
CA ALA A 68 7.44 -17.60 -27.03
C ALA A 68 5.95 -17.87 -27.21
N SER A 69 5.48 -18.98 -26.62
CA SER A 69 4.06 -19.28 -26.56
C SER A 69 3.32 -18.01 -26.12
N PRO A 70 2.21 -17.64 -26.78
CA PRO A 70 1.48 -16.44 -26.40
C PRO A 70 1.19 -16.50 -24.89
N PRO A 71 1.44 -15.40 -24.15
CA PRO A 71 1.31 -15.41 -22.71
C PRO A 71 -0.09 -15.88 -22.34
N ALA A 72 -0.19 -16.79 -21.38
CA ALA A 72 -1.46 -17.28 -20.89
C ALA A 72 -2.38 -16.09 -20.55
N PRO A 73 -3.69 -16.18 -20.86
CA PRO A 73 -4.61 -15.09 -20.64
C PRO A 73 -4.53 -14.62 -19.18
N ARG A 74 -4.23 -13.33 -18.99
CA ARG A 74 -4.15 -12.72 -17.66
C ARG A 74 -5.54 -12.75 -17.04
N GLN A 75 -5.66 -13.35 -15.86
CA GLN A 75 -6.92 -13.38 -15.12
C GLN A 75 -7.35 -11.94 -14.80
N THR A 76 -8.52 -11.53 -15.32
CA THR A 76 -9.14 -10.23 -15.02
C THR A 76 -10.39 -10.39 -14.18
N TYR A 77 -10.65 -9.42 -13.31
CA TYR A 77 -11.77 -9.41 -12.37
C TYR A 77 -12.72 -8.26 -12.71
N ALA A 78 -13.95 -8.61 -13.07
CA ALA A 78 -14.96 -7.64 -13.47
C ALA A 78 -15.54 -6.92 -12.23
N ILE A 79 -15.46 -5.58 -12.21
CA ILE A 79 -15.99 -4.73 -11.14
C ILE A 79 -16.79 -3.56 -11.71
N ASN A 80 -17.68 -2.98 -10.90
CA ASN A 80 -18.49 -1.84 -11.34
C ASN A 80 -17.67 -0.54 -11.48
N ALA A 81 -18.29 0.52 -11.99
CA ALA A 81 -17.64 1.81 -12.19
C ALA A 81 -17.04 2.42 -10.91
N ARG A 82 -17.69 2.23 -9.75
CA ARG A 82 -17.18 2.70 -8.45
C ARG A 82 -15.94 1.91 -8.02
N GLY A 83 -15.94 0.60 -8.24
CA GLY A 83 -14.77 -0.25 -8.05
C GLY A 83 -13.60 0.17 -8.93
N MET A 84 -13.84 0.50 -10.21
CA MET A 84 -12.76 0.98 -11.07
C MET A 84 -12.17 2.32 -10.63
N ALA A 85 -12.98 3.21 -10.02
CA ALA A 85 -12.47 4.43 -9.40
C ALA A 85 -11.55 4.12 -8.21
N VAL A 86 -11.89 3.10 -7.41
CA VAL A 86 -11.04 2.61 -6.32
C VAL A 86 -9.75 2.01 -6.87
N VAL A 87 -9.80 1.17 -7.92
CA VAL A 87 -8.62 0.60 -8.58
C VAL A 87 -7.69 1.71 -9.08
N ALA A 88 -8.22 2.74 -9.74
CA ALA A 88 -7.43 3.89 -10.20
C ALA A 88 -6.77 4.67 -9.05
N ALA A 89 -7.39 4.70 -7.86
CA ALA A 89 -6.81 5.33 -6.67
C ALA A 89 -5.77 4.43 -5.94
N LEU A 90 -5.91 3.10 -6.03
CA LEU A 90 -4.99 2.13 -5.43
C LEU A 90 -3.76 1.87 -6.29
N PHE A 91 -3.94 1.59 -7.58
CA PHE A 91 -2.88 1.21 -8.53
C PHE A 91 -2.60 2.28 -9.58
N HIS A 92 -1.32 2.49 -9.91
CA HIS A 92 -0.93 3.46 -10.93
C HIS A 92 -1.57 3.09 -12.26
N ASP A 93 -2.24 4.07 -12.89
CA ASP A 93 -2.80 3.97 -14.23
C ASP A 93 -1.77 4.54 -15.21
N PRO A 94 -1.10 3.70 -16.02
CA PRO A 94 -0.10 4.17 -16.99
C PRO A 94 -0.72 4.99 -18.13
N GLY A 95 -2.05 4.91 -18.33
CA GLY A 95 -2.77 5.68 -19.35
C GLY A 95 -2.97 7.15 -19.02
N GLY A 96 -2.66 7.58 -17.79
CA GLY A 96 -2.49 8.99 -17.40
C GLY A 96 -3.73 9.90 -17.44
N GLU A 97 -4.83 9.51 -18.08
CA GLU A 97 -6.00 10.37 -18.25
C GLU A 97 -6.81 10.58 -16.97
N ARG A 98 -6.76 9.63 -16.03
CA ARG A 98 -7.56 9.71 -14.80
C ARG A 98 -6.75 10.31 -13.67
N ARG A 99 -7.06 11.57 -13.34
CA ARG A 99 -6.71 12.11 -12.01
C ARG A 99 -7.27 11.15 -10.96
N ALA A 100 -6.39 10.49 -10.22
CA ALA A 100 -6.78 9.50 -9.22
C ALA A 100 -7.77 10.15 -8.25
N PRO A 101 -9.03 9.69 -8.20
CA PRO A 101 -10.03 10.29 -7.34
C PRO A 101 -9.63 10.06 -5.88
N LEU A 102 -10.10 10.96 -5.01
CA LEU A 102 -10.07 10.70 -3.57
C LEU A 102 -10.75 9.35 -3.32
N LEU A 103 -10.05 8.43 -2.66
CA LEU A 103 -10.63 7.12 -2.42
C LEU A 103 -11.71 7.25 -1.34
N LEU A 104 -12.94 6.91 -1.72
CA LEU A 104 -14.06 6.80 -0.81
C LEU A 104 -13.99 5.44 -0.13
N TRP A 105 -13.87 5.45 1.20
CA TRP A 105 -13.73 4.22 1.97
C TRP A 105 -14.92 3.26 1.82
N GLY A 106 -16.13 3.80 1.65
CA GLY A 106 -17.33 3.02 1.37
C GLY A 106 -17.23 2.22 0.07
N ASP A 107 -16.71 2.84 -0.99
CA ASP A 107 -16.53 2.17 -2.28
C ASP A 107 -15.43 1.11 -2.20
N PHE A 108 -14.35 1.36 -1.45
CA PHE A 108 -13.34 0.34 -1.19
C PHE A 108 -13.91 -0.88 -0.46
N LYS A 109 -14.73 -0.67 0.58
CA LYS A 109 -15.41 -1.76 1.29
C LYS A 109 -16.34 -2.56 0.36
N ALA A 110 -17.14 -1.86 -0.44
CA ALA A 110 -18.06 -2.49 -1.40
C ALA A 110 -17.30 -3.29 -2.48
N MET A 111 -16.19 -2.75 -2.98
CA MET A 111 -15.33 -3.44 -3.94
C MET A 111 -14.75 -4.73 -3.33
N MET A 112 -14.13 -4.66 -2.15
CA MET A 112 -13.59 -5.84 -1.47
C MET A 112 -14.67 -6.90 -1.21
N ALA A 113 -15.86 -6.49 -0.78
CA ALA A 113 -17.00 -7.39 -0.61
C ALA A 113 -17.41 -8.08 -1.93
N SER A 114 -17.48 -7.34 -3.03
CA SER A 114 -17.79 -7.90 -4.35
C SER A 114 -16.75 -8.92 -4.86
N LEU A 115 -15.51 -8.81 -4.37
CA LEU A 115 -14.41 -9.72 -4.66
C LEU A 115 -14.39 -10.95 -3.75
N GLY A 116 -15.34 -11.06 -2.81
CA GLY A 116 -15.47 -12.20 -1.88
C GLY A 116 -14.70 -12.04 -0.59
N PHE A 117 -14.40 -10.81 -0.17
CA PHE A 117 -13.82 -10.55 1.15
C PHE A 117 -14.87 -10.11 2.14
N GLU A 118 -14.83 -10.68 3.34
CA GLU A 118 -15.64 -10.20 4.45
C GLU A 118 -14.89 -9.13 5.23
N LEU A 119 -15.58 -8.03 5.52
CA LEU A 119 -15.10 -7.01 6.43
C LEU A 119 -15.39 -7.39 7.88
N ARG A 120 -14.33 -7.50 8.69
CA ARG A 120 -14.42 -7.66 10.15
C ARG A 120 -13.88 -6.41 10.85
N ASN A 121 -14.56 -6.00 11.91
CA ASN A 121 -14.08 -4.94 12.78
C ASN A 121 -12.91 -5.47 13.61
N GLY A 122 -11.79 -4.76 13.59
CA GLY A 122 -10.70 -4.94 14.54
C GLY A 122 -10.74 -3.83 15.60
N ASP A 123 -9.72 -3.79 16.45
CA ASP A 123 -9.60 -2.76 17.49
C ASP A 123 -9.54 -1.35 16.88
N GLY A 124 -10.34 -0.43 17.44
CA GLY A 124 -10.38 0.97 17.03
C GLY A 124 -10.75 1.18 15.54
N SER A 125 -9.90 1.89 14.82
CA SER A 125 -10.07 2.15 13.38
C SER A 125 -9.60 1.01 12.49
N ARG A 126 -9.10 -0.10 13.06
CA ARG A 126 -8.60 -1.22 12.24
C ARG A 126 -9.78 -1.97 11.62
N ARG A 127 -9.65 -2.25 10.33
CA ARG A 127 -10.58 -3.02 9.51
C ARG A 127 -9.83 -4.16 8.86
N THR A 128 -10.39 -5.36 8.97
CA THR A 128 -9.76 -6.59 8.52
C THR A 128 -10.59 -7.18 7.40
N PHE A 129 -9.99 -7.44 6.24
CA PHE A 129 -10.62 -8.12 5.12
C PHE A 129 -10.18 -9.58 5.10
N VAL A 130 -11.13 -10.47 5.38
CA VAL A 130 -10.90 -11.91 5.44
C VAL A 130 -11.46 -12.55 4.16
N PRO A 131 -10.66 -13.30 3.38
CA PRO A 131 -11.17 -13.95 2.19
C PRO A 131 -12.20 -15.03 2.54
N ARG A 132 -13.29 -15.08 1.77
CA ARG A 132 -14.34 -16.12 1.83
C ARG A 132 -14.21 -17.07 0.64
N ALA A 133 -15.16 -17.99 0.48
CA ALA A 133 -15.11 -19.06 -0.51
C ALA A 133 -14.87 -18.56 -1.95
N GLU A 134 -15.46 -17.41 -2.32
CA GLU A 134 -15.33 -16.82 -3.65
C GLU A 134 -13.94 -16.20 -3.86
N ALA A 135 -13.41 -15.49 -2.87
CA ALA A 135 -12.01 -15.05 -2.88
C ALA A 135 -11.08 -16.26 -2.89
N TRP A 136 -11.49 -17.35 -2.22
CA TRP A 136 -10.69 -18.55 -2.18
C TRP A 136 -10.60 -19.26 -3.52
N ALA A 137 -11.71 -19.37 -4.25
CA ALA A 137 -11.72 -19.93 -5.59
C ALA A 137 -10.77 -19.20 -6.55
N ARG A 138 -10.47 -17.92 -6.29
CA ARG A 138 -9.54 -17.08 -7.07
C ARG A 138 -8.08 -17.14 -6.58
N GLY A 139 -7.78 -18.00 -5.61
CA GLY A 139 -6.43 -18.16 -5.05
C GLY A 139 -6.06 -17.15 -3.96
N TRP A 140 -6.95 -16.22 -3.58
CA TRP A 140 -6.64 -15.21 -2.57
C TRP A 140 -6.83 -15.75 -1.16
N ARG A 141 -5.73 -16.09 -0.48
CA ARG A 141 -5.75 -16.71 0.86
C ARG A 141 -5.38 -15.77 2.00
N ARG A 142 -4.73 -14.64 1.70
CA ARG A 142 -4.20 -13.73 2.72
C ARG A 142 -5.31 -12.85 3.30
N THR A 143 -5.25 -12.61 4.60
CA THR A 143 -6.04 -11.58 5.28
C THR A 143 -5.28 -10.26 5.22
N THR A 144 -5.96 -9.15 4.94
CA THR A 144 -5.36 -7.81 4.90
C THR A 144 -6.01 -6.86 5.90
N HIS A 145 -5.25 -5.88 6.37
CA HIS A 145 -5.68 -4.94 7.40
C HIS A 145 -5.45 -3.52 6.94
N PHE A 146 -6.42 -2.66 7.22
CA PHE A 146 -6.41 -1.25 6.87
C PHE A 146 -6.97 -0.42 8.01
N HIS A 147 -6.55 0.84 8.10
CA HIS A 147 -7.19 1.80 8.99
C HIS A 147 -8.34 2.49 8.27
N GLU A 148 -9.54 2.43 8.85
CA GLU A 148 -10.67 3.22 8.39
C GLU A 148 -10.35 4.71 8.60
N PRO A 149 -10.40 5.51 7.53
CA PRO A 149 -10.17 6.94 7.63
C PRO A 149 -11.33 7.62 8.36
N ARG A 150 -11.06 8.73 9.02
CA ARG A 150 -12.09 9.61 9.60
C ARG A 150 -12.74 10.53 8.55
N GLY A 151 -12.30 10.45 7.29
CA GLY A 151 -12.73 11.25 6.15
C GLY A 151 -12.36 10.56 4.83
N GLY A 152 -12.07 11.32 3.77
CA GLY A 152 -11.54 10.74 2.53
C GLY A 152 -10.14 10.16 2.70
N VAL A 153 -9.79 9.14 1.90
CA VAL A 153 -8.44 8.57 1.90
C VAL A 153 -7.55 9.34 0.92
N PRO A 154 -6.48 9.99 1.39
CA PRO A 154 -5.52 10.65 0.51
C PRO A 154 -4.89 9.67 -0.48
N VAL A 155 -4.56 10.15 -1.68
CA VAL A 155 -3.97 9.31 -2.74
C VAL A 155 -2.73 8.55 -2.27
N ARG A 156 -1.84 9.18 -1.49
CA ARG A 156 -0.64 8.50 -0.95
C ARG A 156 -0.99 7.30 -0.08
N THR A 157 -2.00 7.44 0.78
CA THR A 157 -2.50 6.35 1.64
C THR A 157 -3.19 5.26 0.80
N ALA A 158 -3.97 5.64 -0.20
CA ALA A 158 -4.55 4.69 -1.14
C ALA A 158 -3.47 3.90 -1.89
N ARG A 159 -2.41 4.56 -2.38
CA ARG A 159 -1.26 3.89 -3.04
C ARG A 159 -0.53 2.93 -2.10
N ALA A 160 -0.38 3.29 -0.82
CA ALA A 160 0.19 2.37 0.16
C ALA A 160 -0.68 1.12 0.34
N GLY A 161 -2.00 1.28 0.41
CA GLY A 161 -2.93 0.16 0.42
C GLY A 161 -2.90 -0.67 -0.86
N GLY A 162 -2.75 -0.03 -2.02
CA GLY A 162 -2.56 -0.71 -3.30
C GLY A 162 -1.33 -1.61 -3.31
N ARG A 163 -0.18 -1.14 -2.80
CA ARG A 163 1.03 -1.97 -2.67
C ARG A 163 0.81 -3.19 -1.77
N GLN A 164 0.16 -3.00 -0.63
CA GLN A 164 -0.18 -4.11 0.26
C GLN A 164 -1.06 -5.17 -0.43
N LEU A 165 -2.01 -4.76 -1.27
CA LEU A 165 -2.85 -5.67 -2.05
C LEU A 165 -2.08 -6.34 -3.19
N ALA A 166 -1.15 -5.62 -3.82
CA ALA A 166 -0.26 -6.17 -4.84
C ALA A 166 0.61 -7.29 -4.25
N GLU A 167 1.21 -7.06 -3.07
CA GLU A 167 2.00 -8.06 -2.36
C GLU A 167 1.15 -9.26 -1.89
N ALA A 168 -0.06 -9.02 -1.40
CA ALA A 168 -0.91 -10.07 -0.86
C ALA A 168 -1.55 -10.96 -1.94
N TYR A 169 -1.89 -10.39 -3.11
CA TYR A 169 -2.76 -11.03 -4.09
C TYR A 169 -2.27 -10.93 -5.55
N GLY A 170 -1.13 -10.29 -5.79
CA GLY A 170 -0.62 -10.06 -7.15
C GLY A 170 -1.44 -9.05 -7.96
N TRP A 171 -2.21 -8.20 -7.29
CA TRP A 171 -3.10 -7.25 -7.96
C TRP A 171 -2.34 -6.06 -8.53
N SER A 172 -2.83 -5.60 -9.68
CA SER A 172 -2.40 -4.40 -10.38
C SER A 172 -3.62 -3.71 -10.99
N PHE A 173 -3.43 -2.56 -11.65
CA PHE A 173 -4.52 -1.90 -12.37
C PHE A 173 -5.14 -2.83 -13.42
N ASP A 174 -4.30 -3.56 -14.17
CA ASP A 174 -4.70 -4.48 -15.25
C ASP A 174 -5.39 -5.76 -14.75
N SER A 175 -5.36 -6.01 -13.44
CA SER A 175 -6.11 -7.12 -12.85
C SER A 175 -7.63 -6.90 -12.93
N PHE A 176 -8.09 -5.68 -13.19
CA PHE A 176 -9.51 -5.33 -13.12
C PHE A 176 -10.05 -4.77 -14.42
N VAL A 177 -11.29 -5.15 -14.75
CA VAL A 177 -12.02 -4.62 -15.90
C VAL A 177 -13.36 -4.07 -15.44
N ARG A 178 -13.80 -3.00 -16.10
CA ARG A 178 -15.13 -2.43 -15.85
C ARG A 178 -16.19 -3.35 -16.44
N ARG A 179 -17.15 -3.76 -15.60
CA ARG A 179 -18.40 -4.41 -16.02
C ARG A 179 -19.47 -3.38 -16.38
#